data_AF-A0A7S4PDQ1-F1
#
_entry.id   AF-A0A7S4PDQ1-F1
#
_cell.length_a   1.000
_cell.length_b   1.000
_cell.length_c   1.000
_cell.angle_alpha   90.00
_cell.angle_beta   90.00
_cell.angle_gamma   90.00
#
_symmetry.space_group_name_H-M   'P 1'
#
loop_
_entity.id
_entity.type
_entity.pdbx_description
1 polymer ?
#
loop_
_entity_poly.entity_id
_entity_poly.type
_entity_poly.pdbx_seq_one_letter_code
_entity_poly.pdbx_strand_id
1 'polypeptide(L)'
;NFVKRHNRADLPLGDVRELIDPHYSPASLGAIASAVEDCGGRLMVLVDEYDRAPLVALSSGKDMHDTEAYDQAVAPLRSFLGTLKGLGRMGNRYFVTGITPVAMAGLSIWNDATDLTHNQLFASMLGLTEAEVRAALVNVAEIGDEKELQSAME
;
A
#
# COMPACT_ATOMS: atom_id res chain seq x y z
N ASN A 1 -10.08 -16.97 -10.33
CA ASN A 1 -11.57 -16.89 -10.26
C ASN A 1 -12.10 -16.06 -9.08
N PHE A 2 -11.37 -15.03 -8.62
CA PHE A 2 -11.85 -14.11 -7.58
C PHE A 2 -12.92 -13.15 -8.12
N VAL A 3 -12.60 -12.48 -9.24
CA VAL A 3 -13.49 -11.55 -9.95
C VAL A 3 -14.82 -12.23 -10.32
N LYS A 4 -14.81 -13.39 -10.97
CA LYS A 4 -16.04 -14.12 -11.33
C LYS A 4 -16.92 -14.53 -10.14
N ARG A 5 -16.36 -14.72 -8.93
CA ARG A 5 -17.12 -15.06 -7.72
C ARG A 5 -17.71 -13.83 -7.02
N HIS A 6 -17.07 -12.67 -7.16
CA HIS A 6 -17.39 -11.46 -6.39
C HIS A 6 -17.95 -10.32 -7.25
N ASN A 7 -17.91 -10.44 -8.57
CA ASN A 7 -18.57 -9.53 -9.50
C ASN A 7 -20.07 -9.85 -9.53
N ARG A 8 -20.78 -9.45 -8.46
CA ARG A 8 -22.23 -9.65 -8.29
C ARG A 8 -23.08 -8.54 -8.90
N ALA A 9 -22.47 -7.47 -9.38
CA ALA A 9 -23.14 -6.36 -10.03
C ALA A 9 -22.45 -6.11 -11.37
N ASP A 10 -23.23 -6.11 -12.46
CA ASP A 10 -22.85 -5.35 -13.65
C ASP A 10 -22.87 -3.89 -13.23
N LEU A 11 -21.71 -3.37 -12.83
CA LEU A 11 -21.56 -1.96 -12.53
C LEU A 11 -21.92 -1.20 -13.82
N PRO A 12 -22.96 -0.35 -13.83
CA PRO A 12 -23.30 0.56 -14.93
C PRO A 12 -22.32 1.74 -14.95
N LEU A 13 -21.07 1.47 -14.58
CA LEU A 13 -19.96 2.36 -14.81
C LEU A 13 -19.73 2.36 -16.32
N GLY A 14 -19.73 3.53 -16.93
CA GLY A 14 -19.21 3.70 -18.29
C GLY A 14 -17.72 3.34 -18.35
N ASP A 15 -16.95 3.98 -19.22
CA ASP A 15 -15.50 3.83 -19.08
C ASP A 15 -15.06 4.43 -17.74
N VAL A 16 -14.60 3.59 -16.80
CA VAL A 16 -14.13 4.02 -15.48
C VAL A 16 -13.04 5.09 -15.61
N ARG A 17 -12.31 5.14 -16.72
CA ARG A 17 -11.32 6.18 -17.02
C ARG A 17 -11.93 7.58 -17.08
N GLU A 18 -13.21 7.72 -17.40
CA GLU A 18 -13.92 9.01 -17.39
C GLU A 18 -14.13 9.55 -15.98
N LEU A 19 -14.09 8.68 -14.97
CA LEU A 19 -14.18 9.07 -13.56
C LEU A 19 -12.81 9.44 -12.95
N ILE A 20 -11.72 9.25 -13.70
CA ILE A 20 -10.36 9.53 -13.23
C ILE A 20 -10.02 10.99 -13.52
N ASP A 21 -9.92 11.77 -12.46
CA ASP A 21 -9.24 13.06 -12.47
C ASP A 21 -7.72 12.84 -12.30
N PRO A 22 -6.90 13.10 -13.33
CA PRO A 22 -5.46 12.87 -13.27
C PRO A 22 -4.74 13.84 -12.32
N HIS A 23 -5.41 14.92 -11.89
CA HIS A 23 -4.85 15.94 -11.00
C HIS A 23 -5.41 15.86 -9.58
N TYR A 24 -6.49 15.10 -9.35
CA TYR A 24 -7.13 15.01 -8.04
C TYR A 24 -7.71 13.62 -7.74
N SER A 25 -6.86 12.74 -7.22
CA SER A 25 -7.21 11.36 -6.86
C SER A 25 -8.33 11.22 -5.79
N PRO A 26 -8.53 12.14 -4.81
CA PRO A 26 -9.68 12.08 -3.91
C PRO A 26 -11.04 12.11 -4.61
N ALA A 27 -11.20 12.98 -5.62
CA ALA A 27 -12.46 13.05 -6.38
C ALA A 27 -12.70 11.77 -7.17
N SER A 28 -11.65 11.21 -7.78
CA SER A 28 -11.71 9.94 -8.51
C SER A 28 -12.19 8.80 -7.61
N LEU A 29 -11.59 8.67 -6.42
CA LEU A 29 -11.99 7.66 -5.42
C LEU A 29 -13.44 7.84 -4.96
N GLY A 30 -13.85 9.09 -4.70
CA GLY A 30 -15.21 9.40 -4.29
C GLY A 30 -16.24 9.05 -5.37
N ALA A 31 -15.96 9.39 -6.63
CA ALA A 31 -16.83 9.08 -7.76
C ALA A 31 -16.99 7.57 -7.96
N ILE A 32 -15.88 6.82 -7.92
CA ILE A 32 -15.91 5.36 -8.03
C ILE A 32 -16.68 4.75 -6.85
N ALA A 33 -16.44 5.21 -5.62
CA ALA A 33 -17.13 4.70 -4.45
C ALA A 33 -18.65 4.94 -4.52
N SER A 34 -19.08 6.14 -4.91
CA SER A 34 -20.49 6.48 -5.09
C SER A 34 -21.15 5.56 -6.12
N ALA A 35 -20.54 5.41 -7.29
CA ALA A 35 -21.10 4.59 -8.34
C ALA A 35 -21.15 3.09 -7.99
N VAL A 36 -20.18 2.59 -7.23
CA VAL A 36 -20.22 1.22 -6.69
C VAL A 36 -21.34 1.08 -5.65
N GLU A 37 -21.53 2.07 -4.79
CA GLU A 37 -22.58 2.09 -3.77
C GLU A 37 -23.99 2.19 -4.38
N ASP A 38 -24.17 2.98 -5.44
CA ASP A 38 -25.43 3.11 -6.20
C ASP A 38 -25.91 1.76 -6.77
N CYS A 39 -24.98 0.82 -6.96
CA CYS A 39 -25.24 -0.53 -7.47
C CYS A 39 -25.37 -1.58 -6.37
N GLY A 40 -25.40 -1.15 -5.10
CA GLY A 40 -25.41 -2.03 -3.93
C GLY A 40 -24.08 -2.77 -3.70
N GLY A 41 -23.00 -2.31 -4.32
CA GLY A 41 -21.66 -2.88 -4.19
C GLY A 41 -20.88 -2.34 -2.99
N ARG A 42 -19.72 -2.94 -2.74
CA ARG A 42 -18.71 -2.43 -1.79
C ARG A 42 -17.36 -2.38 -2.49
N LEU A 43 -16.67 -1.25 -2.36
CA LEU A 43 -15.37 -1.04 -2.99
C LEU A 43 -14.26 -1.76 -2.20
N MET A 44 -13.37 -2.41 -2.93
CA MET A 44 -12.09 -2.93 -2.41
C MET A 44 -10.97 -2.24 -3.18
N VAL A 45 -10.12 -1.48 -2.47
CA VAL A 45 -8.97 -0.78 -3.07
C VAL A 45 -7.68 -1.48 -2.70
N LEU A 46 -6.84 -1.75 -3.70
CA LEU A 46 -5.50 -2.29 -3.52
C LEU A 46 -4.51 -1.20 -3.93
N VAL A 47 -3.65 -0.77 -3.00
CA VAL A 47 -2.62 0.23 -3.25
C VAL A 47 -1.28 -0.43 -3.05
N ASP A 48 -0.51 -0.55 -4.12
CA ASP A 48 0.84 -1.09 -4.06
C ASP A 48 1.90 0.01 -4.04
N GLU A 49 3.01 -0.25 -3.35
CA GLU A 49 4.16 0.65 -3.20
C GLU A 49 3.78 2.12 -2.95
N TYR A 50 2.89 2.38 -1.99
CA TYR A 50 2.35 3.73 -1.74
C TYR A 50 3.44 4.77 -1.42
N ASP A 51 4.59 4.30 -0.92
CA ASP A 51 5.75 5.07 -0.50
C ASP A 51 6.76 5.33 -1.62
N ARG A 52 6.59 4.72 -2.80
CA ARG A 52 7.53 4.84 -3.93
C ARG A 52 7.76 6.29 -4.35
N ALA A 53 6.69 7.06 -4.55
CA ALA A 53 6.81 8.45 -5.03
C ALA A 53 7.53 9.35 -4.00
N PRO A 54 7.17 9.35 -2.71
CA PRO A 54 7.95 10.05 -1.68
C PRO A 54 9.41 9.58 -1.59
N LEU A 55 9.68 8.28 -1.66
CA LEU A 55 11.05 7.74 -1.61
C LEU A 55 11.89 8.20 -2.80
N VAL A 56 11.31 8.20 -4.01
CA VAL A 56 11.98 8.73 -5.21
C VAL A 56 12.29 10.21 -5.05
N ALA A 57 11.35 11.02 -4.54
CA ALA A 57 11.58 12.44 -4.29
C ALA A 57 12.72 12.68 -3.29
N LEU A 58 12.77 11.92 -2.19
CA LEU A 58 13.88 11.97 -1.22
C LEU A 58 15.22 11.57 -1.84
N SER A 59 15.24 10.50 -2.65
CA SER A 59 16.47 9.99 -3.28
C SER A 59 17.01 10.88 -4.39
N SER A 60 16.16 11.71 -5.00
CA SER A 60 16.52 12.59 -6.12
C SER A 60 16.98 13.98 -5.67
N GLY A 61 16.72 14.36 -4.41
CA GLY A 61 17.17 15.61 -3.84
C GLY A 61 18.69 15.64 -3.70
N LYS A 62 19.33 16.68 -4.27
CA LYS A 62 20.78 16.88 -4.13
C LYS A 62 21.21 17.28 -2.71
N ASP A 63 20.25 17.75 -1.90
CA ASP A 63 20.44 18.15 -0.51
C ASP A 63 19.30 17.59 0.35
N MET A 64 19.61 17.08 1.56
CA MET A 64 18.63 16.61 2.56
C MET A 64 17.62 17.68 3.02
N HIS A 65 17.73 18.92 2.52
CA HIS A 65 16.84 20.05 2.82
C HIS A 65 15.89 20.44 1.69
N ASP A 66 15.88 19.71 0.55
CA ASP A 66 14.86 19.90 -0.47
C ASP A 66 13.53 19.26 -0.03
N THR A 67 12.91 19.86 0.98
CA THR A 67 11.62 19.43 1.54
C THR A 67 10.47 19.69 0.56
N GLU A 68 10.67 20.54 -0.45
CA GLU A 68 9.61 20.94 -1.37
C GLU A 68 9.21 19.80 -2.32
N ALA A 69 10.19 19.10 -2.92
CA ALA A 69 9.91 17.94 -3.77
C ALA A 69 9.23 16.80 -2.98
N TYR A 70 9.66 16.59 -1.73
CA TYR A 70 9.05 15.61 -0.83
C TYR A 70 7.61 16.01 -0.46
N ASP A 71 7.36 17.25 -0.08
CA ASP A 71 6.03 17.74 0.27
C ASP A 71 5.07 17.68 -0.92
N GLN A 72 5.54 17.99 -2.12
CA GLN A 72 4.77 17.84 -3.36
C GLN A 72 4.39 16.38 -3.65
N ALA A 73 5.24 15.41 -3.31
CA ALA A 73 4.93 13.98 -3.44
C ALA A 73 4.01 13.47 -2.33
N VAL A 74 4.19 13.96 -1.09
CA VAL A 74 3.46 13.49 0.09
C VAL A 74 2.07 14.11 0.19
N ALA A 75 1.85 15.35 -0.22
CA ALA A 75 0.55 16.00 -0.08
C ALA A 75 -0.58 15.29 -0.87
N PRO A 76 -0.41 14.91 -2.15
CA PRO A 76 -1.41 14.13 -2.88
C PRO A 76 -1.66 12.76 -2.25
N LEU A 77 -0.59 12.08 -1.83
CA LEU A 77 -0.66 10.79 -1.16
C LEU A 77 -1.44 10.88 0.16
N ARG A 78 -1.16 11.90 0.98
CA ARG A 78 -1.87 12.15 2.24
C ARG A 78 -3.36 12.36 2.02
N SER A 79 -3.72 13.15 1.00
CA SER A 79 -5.11 13.41 0.63
C SER A 79 -5.84 12.14 0.15
N PHE A 80 -5.16 11.35 -0.67
CA PHE A 80 -5.65 10.05 -1.14
C PHE A 80 -5.89 9.07 0.01
N LEU A 81 -4.91 8.89 0.91
CA LEU A 81 -5.01 8.00 2.06
C LEU A 81 -6.10 8.46 3.06
N GLY A 82 -6.25 9.78 3.26
CA GLY A 82 -7.34 10.34 4.06
C GLY A 82 -8.72 10.00 3.48
N THR A 83 -8.85 10.07 2.15
CA THR A 83 -10.08 9.69 1.44
C THR A 83 -10.36 8.19 1.58
N LEU A 84 -9.34 7.33 1.39
CA LEU A 84 -9.47 5.88 1.59
C LEU A 84 -9.94 5.52 3.00
N LYS A 85 -9.38 6.17 4.02
CA LYS A 85 -9.83 6.00 5.40
C LYS A 85 -11.31 6.34 5.57
N GLY A 86 -11.75 7.46 4.98
CA GLY A 86 -13.16 7.87 4.97
C GLY A 86 -14.06 6.80 4.34
N LEU A 87 -13.68 6.28 3.18
CA LEU A 87 -14.40 5.20 2.50
C LEU A 87 -14.45 3.92 3.35
N GLY A 88 -13.37 3.60 4.07
CA GLY A 88 -13.33 2.47 5.01
C GLY A 88 -14.41 2.56 6.09
N ARG A 89 -14.66 3.77 6.63
CA ARG A 89 -15.73 4.02 7.61
C ARG A 89 -17.14 3.81 7.06
N MET A 90 -17.30 3.88 5.73
CA MET A 90 -18.55 3.59 5.04
C MET A 90 -18.74 2.09 4.71
N GLY A 91 -17.83 1.21 5.18
CA GLY A 91 -17.90 -0.24 4.96
C GLY A 91 -17.16 -0.73 3.71
N ASN A 92 -16.46 0.16 3.00
CA ASN A 92 -15.50 -0.25 1.97
C ASN A 92 -14.23 -0.83 2.61
N ARG A 93 -13.41 -1.52 1.82
CA ARG A 93 -12.16 -2.12 2.29
C ARG A 93 -10.98 -1.60 1.48
N TYR A 94 -9.83 -1.49 2.11
CA TYR A 94 -8.59 -1.18 1.43
C TYR A 94 -7.45 -2.04 1.98
N PHE A 95 -6.46 -2.30 1.14
CA PHE A 95 -5.21 -2.95 1.48
C PHE A 95 -4.07 -2.17 0.83
N VAL A 96 -3.08 -1.79 1.62
CA VAL A 96 -2.00 -0.89 1.20
C VAL A 96 -0.65 -1.52 1.56
N THR A 97 0.28 -1.52 0.62
CA THR A 97 1.63 -2.08 0.76
C THR A 97 2.69 -1.01 0.44
N GLY A 98 3.83 -1.09 1.12
CA GLY A 98 4.98 -0.22 0.98
C GLY A 98 6.15 -0.75 1.81
N ILE A 99 7.36 -0.27 1.55
CA ILE A 99 8.59 -0.73 2.21
C ILE A 99 8.85 0.06 3.49
N THR A 100 8.53 1.36 3.47
CA THR A 100 8.83 2.33 4.52
C THR A 100 7.53 2.95 5.01
N PRO A 101 7.25 2.96 6.33
CA PRO A 101 6.24 3.86 6.86
C PRO A 101 6.75 5.27 6.59
N VAL A 102 6.23 5.96 5.57
CA VAL A 102 6.57 7.36 5.28
C VAL A 102 6.25 8.18 6.54
N ALA A 103 7.28 8.43 7.34
CA ALA A 103 7.20 8.34 8.80
C ALA A 103 6.59 9.55 9.51
N MET A 104 6.30 10.66 8.80
CA MET A 104 5.96 11.90 9.50
C MET A 104 4.58 12.49 9.20
N ALA A 105 3.94 12.15 8.07
CA ALA A 105 2.63 12.73 7.70
C ALA A 105 1.45 11.76 7.83
N GLY A 106 1.71 10.44 7.84
CA GLY A 106 0.67 9.40 7.71
C GLY A 106 0.22 8.73 9.01
N LEU A 107 1.00 8.78 10.09
CA LEU A 107 0.72 7.97 11.30
C LEU A 107 -0.67 8.26 11.92
N SER A 108 -1.13 9.51 11.89
CA SER A 108 -2.46 9.87 12.39
C SER A 108 -3.60 9.44 11.45
N ILE A 109 -3.32 9.33 10.14
CA ILE A 109 -4.28 8.78 9.17
C ILE A 109 -4.46 7.28 9.42
N TRP A 110 -3.38 6.58 9.78
CA TRP A 110 -3.38 5.14 9.97
C TRP A 110 -3.67 4.66 11.40
N ASN A 111 -4.08 5.54 12.33
CA ASN A 111 -4.36 5.16 13.71
C ASN A 111 -5.46 4.07 13.88
N ASP A 112 -6.32 3.90 12.88
CA ASP A 112 -7.39 2.89 12.86
C ASP A 112 -7.04 1.68 11.95
N ALA A 113 -5.83 1.64 11.40
CA ALA A 113 -5.39 0.58 10.49
C ALA A 113 -4.73 -0.59 11.23
N THR A 114 -4.86 -1.78 10.66
CA THR A 114 -4.18 -2.98 11.16
C THR A 114 -2.86 -3.14 10.42
N ASP A 115 -1.75 -3.04 11.15
CA ASP A 115 -0.42 -3.37 10.61
C ASP A 115 -0.28 -4.89 10.46
N LEU A 116 -0.03 -5.33 9.23
CA LEU A 116 0.12 -6.74 8.87
C LEU A 116 1.55 -7.10 8.47
N THR A 117 2.52 -6.20 8.63
CA THR A 117 3.92 -6.38 8.20
C THR A 117 4.54 -7.67 8.74
N HIS A 118 4.27 -7.99 10.01
CA HIS A 118 4.80 -9.19 10.68
C HIS A 118 3.76 -10.31 10.82
N ASN A 119 2.59 -10.19 10.18
CA ASN A 119 1.59 -11.23 10.23
C ASN A 119 2.03 -12.41 9.35
N GLN A 120 2.20 -13.60 9.92
CA GLN A 120 2.69 -14.79 9.21
C GLN A 120 1.88 -15.14 7.95
N LEU A 121 0.58 -14.84 7.91
CA LEU A 121 -0.26 -15.09 6.72
C LEU A 121 0.06 -14.13 5.55
N PHE A 122 0.65 -12.99 5.84
CA PHE A 122 0.97 -11.93 4.88
C PHE A 122 2.48 -11.70 4.70
N ALA A 123 3.31 -12.26 5.59
CA ALA A 123 4.76 -12.09 5.57
C ALA A 123 5.39 -12.54 4.25
N SER A 124 4.87 -13.60 3.62
CA SER A 124 5.34 -14.07 2.32
C SER A 124 4.84 -13.24 1.13
N MET A 125 3.93 -12.28 1.33
CA MET A 125 3.48 -11.37 0.26
C MET A 125 4.45 -10.19 0.07
N LEU A 126 5.22 -9.84 1.10
CA LEU A 126 6.06 -8.65 1.13
C LEU A 126 7.56 -8.96 0.91
N GLY A 127 7.91 -10.22 0.68
CA GLY A 127 9.31 -10.60 0.48
C GLY A 127 9.55 -12.10 0.54
N LEU A 128 10.79 -12.44 0.93
CA LEU A 128 11.26 -13.81 1.07
C LEU A 128 10.63 -14.46 2.30
N THR A 129 10.22 -15.72 2.16
CA THR A 129 9.86 -16.58 3.28
C THR A 129 11.06 -16.79 4.21
N GLU A 130 10.82 -17.18 5.46
CA GLU A 130 11.92 -17.52 6.40
C GLU A 130 12.88 -18.56 5.78
N ALA A 131 12.35 -19.56 5.08
CA ALA A 131 13.15 -20.57 4.40
C ALA A 131 14.02 -19.98 3.28
N GLU A 132 13.49 -19.03 2.50
CA GLU A 132 14.24 -18.34 1.45
C GLU A 132 15.29 -17.38 2.02
N VAL A 133 14.99 -16.66 3.11
CA VAL A 133 15.98 -15.85 3.83
C VAL A 133 17.09 -16.74 4.39
N ARG A 134 16.73 -17.87 4.98
CA ARG A 134 17.67 -18.87 5.53
C ARG A 134 18.58 -19.42 4.43
N ALA A 135 18.00 -19.81 3.30
CA ALA A 135 18.75 -20.29 2.14
C ALA A 135 19.65 -19.20 1.55
N ALA A 136 19.17 -17.96 1.46
CA ALA A 136 19.96 -16.83 0.98
C ALA A 136 21.15 -16.53 1.90
N LEU A 137 20.97 -16.57 3.22
CA LEU A 137 22.05 -16.39 4.20
C LEU A 137 23.12 -17.47 4.06
N VAL A 138 22.72 -18.75 3.97
CA VAL A 138 23.66 -19.86 3.73
C VAL A 138 24.43 -19.67 2.42
N ASN A 139 23.74 -19.27 1.35
CA ASN A 139 24.33 -19.13 0.02
C ASN A 139 25.22 -17.88 -0.14
N VAL A 140 24.91 -16.78 0.54
CA VAL A 140 25.61 -15.49 0.37
C VAL A 140 26.70 -15.28 1.43
N ALA A 141 26.47 -15.74 2.66
CA ALA A 141 27.42 -15.58 3.75
C ALA A 141 28.37 -16.79 3.91
N GLU A 142 28.28 -17.81 3.05
CA GLU A 142 29.04 -19.07 3.13
C GLU A 142 28.95 -19.75 4.52
N ILE A 143 27.86 -19.49 5.26
CA ILE A 143 27.65 -20.05 6.59
C ILE A 143 27.35 -21.55 6.42
N GLY A 144 28.38 -22.37 6.64
CA GLY A 144 28.34 -23.80 6.40
C GLY A 144 27.78 -24.64 7.55
N ASP A 145 27.42 -24.04 8.70
CA ASP A 145 27.01 -24.79 9.89
C ASP A 145 25.79 -24.18 10.61
N GLU A 146 24.84 -25.04 11.01
CA GLU A 146 23.51 -24.70 11.52
C GLU A 146 23.55 -23.82 12.79
N LYS A 147 24.66 -23.92 13.55
CA LYS A 147 24.90 -23.17 14.79
C LYS A 147 25.19 -21.68 14.57
N GLU A 148 25.93 -21.34 13.52
CA GLU A 148 26.20 -19.93 13.19
C GLU A 148 24.93 -19.21 12.71
N LEU A 149 24.08 -19.95 11.99
CA LEU A 149 22.78 -19.44 11.56
C LEU A 149 21.85 -19.14 12.74
N GLN A 150 21.86 -19.99 13.78
CA GLN A 150 21.09 -19.77 15.00
C GLN A 150 21.55 -18.54 15.77
N SER A 151 22.86 -18.28 15.87
CA SER A 151 23.40 -17.09 16.54
C SER A 151 23.23 -15.78 15.76
N ALA A 152 23.07 -15.83 14.43
CA ALA A 152 22.79 -14.65 13.60
C ALA A 152 21.31 -14.25 13.57
N MET A 153 20.41 -15.13 14.02
CA MET A 153 18.96 -14.93 14.04
C MET A 153 18.39 -14.58 15.44
N GLU A 154 19.22 -14.63 16.48
CA GLU A 154 18.92 -14.13 17.84
C GLU A 154 19.27 -12.64 17.98
#